data_AF-A0A957S696-F1
#
_entry.id   AF-A0A957S696-F1
#
_cell.length_a   1.000
_cell.length_b   1.000
_cell.length_c   1.000
_cell.angle_alpha   90.00
_cell.angle_beta   90.00
_cell.angle_gamma   90.00
#
_symmetry.space_group_name_H-M   'P 1'
#
loop_
_entity.id
_entity.type
_entity.pdbx_description
1 polymer ?
#
loop_
_entity_poly.entity_id
_entity_poly.type
_entity_poly.pdbx_seq_one_letter_code
_entity_poly.pdbx_strand_id
1 'polypeptide(L)'
;MQKSPTFVRRNPENMREILDEAHPDCGWLFAGEGVATRKYDGTCVKIENGKYFKRREVGKGKPVPYGFIEADHDETTGKRVGWVEVEPSAPENKWHMAAFDGSLPDGTYELVGPKVQGNPEGYDDHRLIAHADAEQYEDAPRTFEALREWLPAHNIEGLVFHHPDGRMAKIKKRDFGLKRKP
;
A
#
# COMPACT_ATOMS: atom_id res chain seq x y z
N MET A 1 -7.75 -1.42 7.17
CA MET A 1 -6.64 -0.58 6.67
C MET A 1 -7.18 0.68 6.02
N GLN A 2 -6.89 1.85 6.60
CA GLN A 2 -7.15 3.17 6.00
C GLN A 2 -6.02 3.58 5.05
N LYS A 3 -6.22 4.62 4.24
CA LYS A 3 -5.18 5.15 3.36
C LYS A 3 -4.12 5.87 4.20
N SER A 4 -2.88 5.37 4.18
CA SER A 4 -1.76 6.05 4.83
C SER A 4 -1.33 7.32 4.07
N PRO A 5 -1.03 8.44 4.75
CA PRO A 5 -0.47 9.64 4.14
C PRO A 5 0.96 9.42 3.64
N THR A 6 1.39 10.26 2.68
CA THR A 6 2.82 10.42 2.41
C THR A 6 3.43 11.17 3.59
N PHE A 7 4.62 10.78 4.08
CA PHE A 7 5.16 11.38 5.32
C PHE A 7 5.48 12.89 5.20
N VAL A 8 5.66 13.36 3.98
CA VAL A 8 5.77 14.77 3.61
C VAL A 8 4.55 15.25 2.82
N ARG A 9 4.38 16.57 2.76
CA ARG A 9 3.32 17.22 2.00
C ARG A 9 3.48 16.97 0.49
N ARG A 10 2.34 16.92 -0.20
CA ARG A 10 2.27 16.96 -1.67
C ARG A 10 2.09 18.39 -2.13
N ASN A 11 2.66 18.73 -3.28
CA ASN A 11 2.43 20.03 -3.90
C ASN A 11 0.93 20.13 -4.28
N PRO A 12 0.17 21.12 -3.75
CA PRO A 12 -1.25 21.27 -4.05
C PRO A 12 -1.53 21.62 -5.51
N GLU A 13 -0.56 22.23 -6.21
CA GLU A 13 -0.67 22.55 -7.64
C GLU A 13 -0.37 21.33 -8.52
N ASN A 14 0.45 20.40 -8.03
CA ASN A 14 0.78 19.16 -8.70
C ASN A 14 0.93 18.01 -7.71
N MET A 15 -0.17 17.28 -7.46
CA MET A 15 -0.21 16.17 -6.48
C MET A 15 0.75 14.99 -6.79
N ARG A 16 1.45 15.01 -7.93
CA ARG A 16 2.51 14.04 -8.26
C ARG A 16 3.83 14.39 -7.58
N GLU A 17 4.03 15.65 -7.22
CA GLU A 17 5.24 16.15 -6.54
C GLU A 17 5.06 16.15 -5.03
N ILE A 18 6.17 15.98 -4.32
CA ILE A 18 6.29 16.09 -2.87
C ILE A 18 7.16 17.29 -2.52
N LEU A 19 6.88 17.90 -1.37
CA LEU A 19 7.64 19.01 -0.80
C LEU A 19 8.48 18.49 0.36
N ASP A 20 9.63 19.11 0.63
CA ASP A 20 10.41 18.83 1.85
C ASP A 20 9.78 19.54 3.06
N GLU A 21 8.53 19.18 3.35
CA GLU A 21 7.74 19.71 4.46
C GLU A 21 6.98 18.56 5.10
N ALA A 22 7.11 18.40 6.41
CA ALA A 22 6.41 17.34 7.14
C ALA A 22 4.88 17.40 6.92
N HIS A 23 4.27 16.25 6.65
CA HIS A 23 2.82 16.14 6.69
C HIS A 23 2.35 16.34 8.16
N PRO A 24 1.29 17.12 8.43
CA PRO A 24 0.85 17.41 9.81
C PRO A 24 0.68 16.18 10.69
N ASP A 25 0.14 15.09 10.13
CA ASP A 25 -0.12 13.84 10.86
C ASP A 25 1.11 12.92 11.00
N CYS A 26 2.27 13.33 10.47
CA CYS A 26 3.47 12.50 10.34
C CYS A 26 4.66 13.00 11.17
N GLY A 27 4.46 14.00 12.05
CA GLY A 27 5.53 14.57 12.88
C GLY A 27 6.27 13.53 13.74
N TRP A 28 5.57 12.48 14.18
CA TRP A 28 6.13 11.36 14.95
C TRP A 28 7.28 10.63 14.24
N LEU A 29 7.24 10.57 12.90
CA LEU A 29 8.28 9.92 12.12
C LEU A 29 9.60 10.70 12.26
N PHE A 30 9.53 12.03 12.20
CA PHE A 30 10.70 12.90 12.37
C PHE A 30 11.21 12.92 13.81
N ALA A 31 10.34 12.63 14.80
CA ALA A 31 10.73 12.42 16.19
C ALA A 31 11.41 11.07 16.44
N GLY A 32 11.52 10.22 15.40
CA GLY A 32 12.19 8.93 15.49
C GLY A 32 11.29 7.80 16.01
N GLU A 33 9.97 7.94 15.89
CA GLU A 33 9.02 6.92 16.32
C GLU A 33 8.66 5.96 15.17
N GLY A 34 8.16 4.78 15.53
CA GLY A 34 7.64 3.78 14.61
C GLY A 34 8.67 2.93 13.85
N VAL A 35 8.20 1.87 13.21
CA VAL A 35 9.01 0.87 12.51
C VAL A 35 8.80 1.00 11.00
N ALA A 36 9.89 0.99 10.22
CA ALA A 36 9.82 1.00 8.76
C ALA A 36 9.71 -0.43 8.23
N THR A 37 8.73 -0.68 7.37
CA THR A 37 8.52 -1.95 6.67
C THR A 37 8.51 -1.74 5.17
N ARG A 38 8.81 -2.79 4.43
CA ARG A 38 8.72 -2.82 2.97
C ARG A 38 7.30 -2.47 2.55
N LYS A 39 7.20 -1.50 1.64
CA LYS A 39 6.00 -1.36 0.84
C LYS A 39 6.10 -2.30 -0.36
N TYR A 40 5.34 -3.39 -0.33
CA TYR A 40 5.18 -4.28 -1.49
C TYR A 40 4.32 -3.60 -2.57
N ASP A 41 4.68 -3.85 -3.82
CA ASP A 41 4.02 -3.37 -5.03
C ASP A 41 3.14 -4.48 -5.62
N GLY A 42 1.92 -4.57 -5.09
CA GLY A 42 0.96 -5.58 -5.48
C GLY A 42 -0.46 -5.04 -5.48
N THR A 43 -1.39 -5.90 -5.08
CA THR A 43 -2.79 -5.54 -4.85
C THR A 43 -3.16 -5.84 -3.41
N CYS A 44 -3.56 -4.81 -2.66
CA CYS A 44 -4.01 -5.00 -1.29
C CYS A 44 -5.32 -5.82 -1.25
N VAL A 45 -5.32 -6.83 -0.39
CA VAL A 45 -6.46 -7.71 -0.12
C VAL A 45 -6.67 -7.84 1.40
N LYS A 46 -7.84 -8.32 1.79
CA LYS A 46 -8.22 -8.55 3.19
C LYS A 46 -8.86 -9.92 3.32
N ILE A 47 -8.52 -10.63 4.38
CA ILE A 47 -9.26 -11.79 4.88
C ILE A 47 -9.94 -11.37 6.18
N GLU A 48 -11.25 -11.59 6.28
CA GLU A 48 -12.03 -11.24 7.46
C GLU A 48 -13.20 -12.21 7.61
N ASN A 49 -13.29 -12.87 8.76
CA ASN A 49 -14.28 -13.91 9.06
C ASN A 49 -14.34 -15.01 7.98
N GLY A 50 -13.17 -15.45 7.50
CA GLY A 50 -13.04 -16.48 6.45
C GLY A 50 -13.45 -16.02 5.05
N LYS A 51 -13.78 -14.73 4.86
CA LYS A 51 -14.08 -14.15 3.54
C LYS A 51 -12.88 -13.42 2.98
N TYR A 52 -12.72 -13.49 1.67
CA TYR A 52 -11.61 -12.89 0.94
C TYR A 52 -12.07 -11.68 0.12
N PHE A 53 -11.42 -10.54 0.31
CA PHE A 53 -11.79 -9.26 -0.29
C PHE A 53 -10.62 -8.63 -1.04
N LYS A 54 -10.90 -8.02 -2.19
CA LYS A 54 -9.95 -7.17 -2.92
C LYS A 54 -10.23 -5.69 -2.67
N ARG A 55 -9.18 -4.89 -2.53
CA ARG A 55 -9.29 -3.44 -2.41
C ARG A 55 -9.82 -2.83 -3.71
N ARG A 56 -10.73 -1.87 -3.61
CA ARG A 56 -11.28 -1.13 -4.76
C ARG A 56 -11.29 0.36 -4.51
N GLU A 57 -10.81 1.14 -5.48
CA GLU A 57 -11.01 2.59 -5.56
C GLU A 57 -12.15 2.88 -6.55
N VAL A 58 -13.06 3.77 -6.17
CA VAL A 58 -14.16 4.28 -7.00
C VAL A 58 -13.98 5.79 -7.13
N GLY A 59 -13.80 6.25 -8.37
CA GLY A 59 -13.66 7.68 -8.65
C GLY A 59 -14.97 8.46 -8.49
N LYS A 60 -14.86 9.79 -8.33
CA LYS A 60 -16.02 10.70 -8.21
C LYS A 60 -17.04 10.48 -9.33
N GLY A 61 -18.29 10.25 -8.95
CA GLY A 61 -19.40 10.04 -9.88
C GLY A 61 -19.36 8.74 -10.69
N LYS A 62 -18.43 7.82 -10.39
CA LYS A 62 -18.38 6.50 -11.03
C LYS A 62 -19.35 5.52 -10.33
N PRO A 63 -19.90 4.54 -11.07
CA PRO A 63 -20.73 3.50 -10.47
C PRO A 63 -19.97 2.75 -9.38
N VAL A 64 -20.62 2.63 -8.22
CA VAL A 64 -20.13 1.81 -7.11
C VAL A 64 -20.40 0.34 -7.44
N PRO A 65 -19.40 -0.56 -7.41
CA PRO A 65 -19.61 -1.97 -7.67
C PRO A 65 -20.59 -2.61 -6.68
N TYR A 66 -21.32 -3.63 -7.13
CA TYR A 66 -22.14 -4.44 -6.23
C TYR A 66 -21.28 -5.05 -5.11
N GLY A 67 -21.81 -5.05 -3.88
CA GLY A 67 -21.10 -5.57 -2.70
C GLY A 67 -19.91 -4.71 -2.24
N PHE A 68 -19.78 -3.46 -2.72
CA PHE A 68 -18.74 -2.55 -2.25
C PHE A 68 -18.98 -2.13 -0.80
N ILE A 69 -18.00 -2.40 0.06
CA ILE A 69 -17.96 -1.98 1.46
C ILE A 69 -16.99 -0.80 1.56
N GLU A 70 -17.52 0.40 1.76
CA GLU A 70 -16.71 1.61 1.88
C GLU A 70 -15.84 1.56 3.14
N ALA A 71 -14.55 1.91 2.98
CA ALA A 71 -13.57 1.94 4.06
C ALA A 71 -13.02 3.35 4.29
N ASP A 72 -13.06 4.22 3.28
CA ASP A 72 -12.55 5.58 3.31
C ASP A 72 -13.16 6.43 2.18
N HIS A 73 -13.30 7.74 2.40
CA HIS A 73 -13.83 8.70 1.43
C HIS A 73 -13.05 10.03 1.50
N ASP A 74 -12.38 10.37 0.41
CA ASP A 74 -11.63 11.61 0.25
C ASP A 74 -12.58 12.68 -0.29
N GLU A 75 -13.11 13.53 0.59
CA GLU A 75 -14.11 14.56 0.22
C GLU A 75 -13.59 15.58 -0.79
N THR A 76 -12.29 15.86 -0.78
CA THR A 76 -11.64 16.80 -1.70
C THR A 76 -11.67 16.27 -3.14
N THR A 77 -11.29 15.01 -3.35
CA THR A 77 -11.26 14.40 -4.69
C THR A 77 -12.57 13.69 -5.05
N GLY A 78 -13.44 13.44 -4.08
CA GLY A 78 -14.64 12.60 -4.19
C GLY A 78 -14.33 11.11 -4.42
N LYS A 79 -13.10 10.67 -4.12
CA LYS A 79 -12.67 9.28 -4.31
C LYS A 79 -13.06 8.44 -3.10
N ARG A 80 -13.67 7.30 -3.36
CA ARG A 80 -14.01 6.29 -2.34
C ARG A 80 -13.07 5.12 -2.44
N VAL A 81 -12.68 4.58 -1.30
CA VAL A 81 -11.85 3.38 -1.22
C VAL A 81 -12.57 2.38 -0.33
N GLY A 82 -12.59 1.12 -0.74
CA GLY A 82 -13.34 0.09 -0.04
C GLY A 82 -12.94 -1.31 -0.46
N TRP A 83 -13.81 -2.25 -0.17
CA TRP A 83 -13.59 -3.68 -0.36
C TRP A 83 -14.71 -4.27 -1.20
N VAL A 84 -14.38 -5.25 -2.02
CA VAL A 84 -15.34 -6.08 -2.74
C VAL A 84 -14.95 -7.53 -2.49
N GLU A 85 -15.93 -8.37 -2.15
CA GLU A 85 -15.70 -9.81 -1.95
C GLU A 85 -15.19 -10.43 -3.27
N VAL A 86 -14.21 -11.32 -3.16
CA VAL A 86 -13.62 -12.02 -4.29
C VAL A 86 -14.53 -13.20 -4.63
N GLU A 87 -15.34 -13.05 -5.67
CA GLU A 87 -16.14 -14.14 -6.24
C GLU A 87 -15.22 -15.20 -6.90
N PRO A 88 -15.11 -16.44 -6.36
CA PRO A 88 -14.18 -17.44 -6.87
C PRO A 88 -14.44 -17.86 -8.32
N SER A 89 -15.71 -17.84 -8.75
CA SER A 89 -16.11 -18.24 -10.10
C SER A 89 -15.85 -17.17 -11.17
N ALA A 90 -15.58 -15.93 -10.77
CA ALA A 90 -15.40 -14.81 -11.69
C ALA A 90 -13.99 -14.83 -12.33
N PRO A 91 -13.85 -14.88 -13.68
CA PRO A 91 -12.56 -15.04 -14.36
C PRO A 91 -11.52 -13.96 -14.04
N GLU A 92 -11.94 -12.74 -13.72
CA GLU A 92 -11.05 -11.65 -13.31
C GLU A 92 -10.37 -11.88 -11.96
N ASN A 93 -10.93 -12.78 -11.13
CA ASN A 93 -10.41 -13.10 -9.81
C ASN A 93 -9.43 -14.27 -9.82
N LYS A 94 -9.16 -14.89 -10.98
CA LYS A 94 -8.29 -16.07 -11.07
C LYS A 94 -6.93 -15.91 -10.37
N TRP A 95 -6.33 -14.72 -10.41
CA TRP A 95 -5.04 -14.47 -9.75
C TRP A 95 -5.15 -14.25 -8.26
N HIS A 96 -6.28 -13.71 -7.79
CA HIS A 96 -6.59 -13.64 -6.38
C HIS A 96 -6.78 -15.06 -5.83
N MET A 97 -7.51 -15.91 -6.57
CA MET A 97 -7.77 -17.30 -6.17
C MET A 97 -6.52 -18.18 -6.25
N ALA A 98 -5.63 -17.94 -7.21
CA ALA A 98 -4.36 -18.68 -7.31
C ALA A 98 -3.43 -18.45 -6.11
N ALA A 99 -3.55 -17.32 -5.42
CA ALA A 99 -2.78 -17.01 -4.21
C ALA A 99 -3.50 -17.32 -2.91
N PHE A 100 -4.82 -17.53 -2.94
CA PHE A 100 -5.63 -17.62 -1.74
C PHE A 100 -5.52 -19.00 -1.10
N ASP A 101 -5.24 -19.01 0.21
CA ASP A 101 -5.26 -20.19 1.06
C ASP A 101 -6.27 -19.95 2.18
N GLY A 102 -7.28 -20.83 2.28
CA GLY A 102 -8.35 -20.71 3.28
C GLY A 102 -7.90 -20.94 4.72
N SER A 103 -6.65 -21.36 4.94
CA SER A 103 -6.05 -21.46 6.27
C SER A 103 -5.41 -20.15 6.77
N LEU A 104 -5.29 -19.14 5.90
CA LEU A 104 -4.72 -17.85 6.27
C LEU A 104 -5.61 -17.15 7.31
N PRO A 105 -5.00 -16.56 8.37
CA PRO A 105 -5.75 -15.85 9.38
C PRO A 105 -6.37 -14.56 8.86
N ASP A 106 -7.34 -14.03 9.60
CA ASP A 106 -7.88 -12.70 9.36
C ASP A 106 -6.76 -11.65 9.39
N GLY A 107 -6.76 -10.76 8.41
CA GLY A 107 -5.69 -9.80 8.23
C GLY A 107 -5.73 -9.11 6.88
N THR A 108 -4.75 -8.24 6.65
CA THR A 108 -4.53 -7.63 5.34
C THR A 108 -3.23 -8.13 4.75
N TYR A 109 -3.28 -8.37 3.45
CA TYR A 109 -2.18 -8.93 2.69
C TYR A 109 -1.94 -8.11 1.44
N GLU A 110 -0.75 -8.24 0.87
CA GLU A 110 -0.45 -7.80 -0.48
C GLU A 110 -0.42 -9.03 -1.40
N LEU A 111 -1.30 -9.05 -2.40
CA LEU A 111 -1.25 -10.00 -3.50
C LEU A 111 -0.10 -9.62 -4.44
N VAL A 112 0.81 -10.54 -4.67
CA VAL A 112 1.98 -10.38 -5.56
C VAL A 112 2.10 -11.56 -6.52
N GLY A 113 2.86 -11.42 -7.60
CA GLY A 113 3.22 -12.52 -8.51
C GLY A 113 3.26 -12.15 -9.99
N PRO A 114 3.49 -13.14 -10.89
CA PRO A 114 3.80 -12.92 -12.30
C PRO A 114 2.77 -12.13 -13.13
N LYS A 115 1.54 -11.99 -12.63
CA LYS A 115 0.41 -11.33 -13.31
C LYS A 115 -0.15 -10.16 -12.52
N VAL A 116 0.59 -9.71 -11.50
CA VAL A 116 0.22 -8.60 -10.62
C VAL A 116 1.26 -7.49 -10.81
N GLN A 117 0.81 -6.31 -11.24
CA GLN A 117 1.64 -5.11 -11.40
C GLN A 117 2.91 -5.26 -12.27
N GLY A 118 2.97 -6.29 -13.12
CA GLY A 118 4.17 -6.59 -13.92
C GLY A 118 5.27 -7.35 -13.17
N ASN A 119 4.93 -7.98 -12.03
CA ASN A 119 5.83 -8.76 -11.17
C ASN A 119 7.06 -8.00 -10.64
N PRO A 120 6.91 -6.78 -10.11
CA PRO A 120 8.05 -6.00 -9.61
C PRO A 120 8.70 -6.65 -8.37
N GLU A 121 8.00 -7.58 -7.72
CA GLU A 121 8.52 -8.36 -6.59
C GLU A 121 9.25 -9.66 -7.01
N GLY A 122 9.17 -10.05 -8.28
CA GLY A 122 9.98 -11.15 -8.82
C GLY A 122 9.59 -12.55 -8.34
N TYR A 123 8.32 -12.80 -7.99
CA TYR A 123 7.86 -14.14 -7.60
C TYR A 123 7.53 -15.01 -8.82
N ASP A 124 7.76 -16.32 -8.72
CA ASP A 124 7.43 -17.30 -9.77
C ASP A 124 5.95 -17.69 -9.79
N ASP A 125 5.25 -17.51 -8.66
CA ASP A 125 3.85 -17.86 -8.42
C ASP A 125 3.11 -16.71 -7.72
N HIS A 126 1.78 -16.82 -7.63
CA HIS A 126 0.96 -15.81 -6.94
C HIS A 126 0.88 -16.10 -5.46
N ARG A 127 1.14 -15.08 -4.63
CA ARG A 127 1.20 -15.24 -3.17
C ARG A 127 0.54 -14.08 -2.45
N LEU A 128 0.09 -14.34 -1.24
CA LEU A 128 -0.33 -13.34 -0.28
C LEU A 128 0.76 -13.12 0.75
N ILE A 129 1.31 -11.91 0.80
CA ILE A 129 2.27 -11.50 1.82
C ILE A 129 1.51 -10.76 2.91
N ALA A 130 1.54 -11.26 4.15
CA ALA A 130 0.89 -10.57 5.26
C ALA A 130 1.57 -9.22 5.52
N HIS A 131 0.79 -8.16 5.66
CA HIS A 131 1.35 -6.85 6.03
C HIS A 131 1.97 -6.86 7.43
N ALA A 132 1.48 -7.74 8.32
CA ALA A 132 2.04 -7.91 9.66
C ALA A 132 3.47 -8.48 9.64
N ASP A 133 3.81 -9.26 8.61
CA ASP A 133 5.10 -9.92 8.45
C ASP A 133 5.99 -9.22 7.40
N ALA A 134 5.65 -7.97 7.05
CA ALA A 134 6.41 -7.23 6.06
C ALA A 134 7.87 -7.02 6.52
N GLU A 135 8.81 -7.24 5.59
CA GLU A 135 10.24 -7.07 5.81
C GLU A 135 10.55 -5.71 6.46
N GLN A 136 11.27 -5.71 7.59
CA GLN A 136 11.61 -4.50 8.34
C GLN A 136 12.94 -3.92 7.87
N TYR A 137 13.03 -2.59 7.87
CA TYR A 137 14.26 -1.83 7.57
C TYR A 137 14.61 -0.96 8.78
N GLU A 138 15.35 -1.53 9.74
CA GLU A 138 15.76 -0.82 10.97
C GLU A 138 16.69 0.36 10.69
N ASP A 139 17.46 0.30 9.60
CA ASP A 139 18.40 1.33 9.15
C ASP A 139 17.73 2.41 8.27
N ALA A 140 16.42 2.31 8.01
CA ALA A 140 15.72 3.24 7.16
C ALA A 140 15.78 4.67 7.73
N PRO A 141 16.28 5.65 6.97
CA PRO A 141 16.34 7.03 7.43
C PRO A 141 14.94 7.65 7.52
N ARG A 142 14.84 8.76 8.26
CA ARG A 142 13.56 9.40 8.62
C ARG A 142 13.45 10.87 8.18
N THR A 143 14.41 11.33 7.38
CA THR A 143 14.38 12.67 6.77
C THR A 143 14.16 12.56 5.26
N PHE A 144 13.65 13.63 4.65
CA PHE A 144 13.40 13.69 3.21
C PHE A 144 14.66 13.45 2.38
N GLU A 145 15.73 14.19 2.69
CA GLU A 145 17.01 14.11 1.99
C GLU A 145 17.63 12.71 2.11
N ALA A 146 17.72 12.16 3.32
CA ALA A 146 18.33 10.85 3.52
C ALA A 146 17.49 9.72 2.88
N LEU A 147 16.16 9.79 2.89
CA LEU A 147 15.32 8.82 2.18
C LEU A 147 15.48 8.90 0.67
N ARG A 148 15.67 10.12 0.12
CA ARG A 148 15.94 10.34 -1.30
C ARG A 148 17.24 9.65 -1.73
N GLU A 149 18.25 9.61 -0.86
CA GLU A 149 19.54 8.96 -1.09
C GLU A 149 19.50 7.45 -0.85
N TRP A 150 18.76 6.99 0.17
CA TRP A 150 18.70 5.59 0.60
C TRP A 150 17.84 4.70 -0.30
N LEU A 151 16.67 5.19 -0.75
CA LEU A 151 15.74 4.41 -1.59
C LEU A 151 16.33 3.88 -2.91
N PRO A 152 17.16 4.64 -3.67
CA PRO A 152 17.81 4.14 -4.89
C PRO A 152 18.57 2.82 -4.74
N ALA A 153 19.18 2.57 -3.58
CA ALA A 153 19.99 1.38 -3.32
C ALA A 153 19.14 0.10 -3.13
N HIS A 154 17.85 0.24 -2.79
CA HIS A 154 16.97 -0.86 -2.40
C HIS A 154 16.01 -1.22 -3.52
N ASN A 155 15.89 -2.48 -3.94
CA ASN A 155 14.92 -2.85 -4.98
C ASN A 155 13.49 -3.06 -4.41
N ILE A 156 12.87 -2.01 -3.89
CA ILE A 156 11.52 -1.99 -3.30
C ILE A 156 10.66 -0.87 -3.88
N GLU A 157 9.32 -0.91 -3.73
CA GLU A 157 8.45 0.21 -4.11
C GLU A 157 8.74 1.45 -3.27
N GLY A 158 8.97 1.21 -1.98
CA GLY A 158 9.07 2.22 -0.94
C GLY A 158 8.95 1.60 0.45
N LEU A 159 8.62 2.45 1.42
CA LEU A 159 8.45 2.08 2.82
C LEU A 159 7.06 2.47 3.33
N VAL A 160 6.56 1.70 4.28
CA VAL A 160 5.48 2.09 5.18
C VAL A 160 6.05 2.16 6.59
N PHE A 161 5.85 3.28 7.28
CA PHE A 161 6.23 3.43 8.67
C PHE A 161 4.99 3.19 9.54
N HIS A 162 5.16 2.38 10.59
CA HIS A 162 4.09 1.97 11.50
C HIS A 162 4.39 2.49 12.90
N HIS A 163 3.54 3.38 13.40
CA HIS A 163 3.61 3.83 14.78
C HIS A 163 2.84 2.85 15.69
N PRO A 164 3.31 2.59 16.94
CA PRO A 164 2.64 1.65 17.86
C PRO A 164 1.16 1.96 18.18
N ASP A 165 0.73 3.22 18.05
CA ASP A 165 -0.67 3.64 18.23
C ASP A 165 -1.57 3.43 17.00
N GLY A 166 -1.04 2.85 15.92
CA GLY A 166 -1.77 2.54 14.70
C GLY A 166 -1.68 3.60 13.60
N ARG A 167 -1.07 4.77 13.86
CA ARG A 167 -0.73 5.72 12.78
C ARG A 167 0.23 5.08 11.79
N MET A 168 0.10 5.45 10.52
CA MET A 168 0.98 5.00 9.46
C MET A 168 1.38 6.15 8.55
N ALA A 169 2.58 6.10 7.99
CA ALA A 169 3.04 7.01 6.93
C ALA A 169 3.73 6.19 5.84
N LYS A 170 3.86 6.73 4.63
CA LYS A 170 4.59 6.05 3.55
C LYS A 170 5.45 6.99 2.72
N ILE A 171 6.38 6.39 1.99
CA ILE A 171 7.12 7.02 0.90
C ILE A 171 7.39 6.00 -0.19
N LYS A 172 7.41 6.43 -1.46
CA LYS A 172 7.74 5.56 -2.59
C LYS A 172 8.83 6.16 -3.44
N LYS A 173 9.58 5.31 -4.13
CA LYS A 173 10.56 5.70 -5.16
C LYS A 173 10.00 6.69 -6.17
N ARG A 174 8.79 6.42 -6.65
CA ARG A 174 8.13 7.27 -7.66
C ARG A 174 7.85 8.68 -7.15
N ASP A 175 7.71 8.88 -5.84
CA ASP A 175 7.49 10.21 -5.25
C ASP A 175 8.76 11.08 -5.40
N PHE A 176 9.95 10.46 -5.51
CA PHE A 176 11.22 11.11 -5.86
C PHE A 176 11.55 11.05 -7.37
N GLY A 177 10.62 10.64 -8.22
CA GLY A 177 10.86 10.45 -9.66
C GLY A 177 11.72 9.23 -10.00
N LEU A 178 12.00 8.36 -9.03
CA LEU A 178 12.80 7.15 -9.22
C LEU A 178 11.94 5.98 -9.72
N LYS A 179 12.56 5.06 -10.47
CA LYS A 179 11.94 3.80 -10.91
C LYS A 179 12.53 2.63 -10.13
N ARG A 180 11.77 1.53 -9.98
CA ARG A 180 12.36 0.25 -9.59
C ARG A 180 13.26 -0.25 -10.73
N LYS A 181 14.30 -0.99 -10.35
CA LYS A 181 15.11 -1.69 -11.33
C LYS A 181 14.23 -2.81 -11.93
N PRO A 182 14.24 -2.99 -13.25
CA PRO A 182 13.52 -4.09 -13.89
C PRO A 182 14.06 -5.45 -13.43
#